data_AF-A0A1F6N3R5-F1
#
_entry.id   AF-A0A1F6N3R5-F1
#
_cell.length_a   1.000
_cell.length_b   1.000
_cell.length_c   1.000
_cell.angle_alpha   90.00
_cell.angle_beta   90.00
_cell.angle_gamma   90.00
#
_symmetry.space_group_name_H-M   'P 1'
#
loop_
_entity.id
_entity.type
_entity.pdbx_description
1 polymer ?
#
loop_
_entity_poly.entity_id
_entity_poly.type
_entity_poly.pdbx_seq_one_letter_code
_entity_poly.pdbx_strand_id
1 'polypeptide(L)'
;MKIKYERHRREYTILGISAVIDAMVGQVLSEKYGGSFVEMISVVQNGVYWHFQVEGDRERVSKLFLEKVNRGEIDFDREYNQFSQSVSEFENKVLFLPAKQYYLKTYQDFFHYYQILIPIAYTGMDSADFVSILKPELQQAYLDWATRVRLRGEVIYKNGEMNFIPEYTLWLSQDILSEYSAQELQYLTCYELLAYCREKTSLPEPAILKERINSFFYRQGSGEKSEMLQGKQATQKINSFGLMNALEDVITELTELNGITAFPGLVTGKVRIIRTRQDMNNFQDNEIIVSGMTDPSYLPIMKRALAFVTNEGGVLCHAAIVARELKKPCIIGTKYATHIFKDGDLVEVDAIQGIIKKCG
;
A
#
# COMPACT_ATOMS: atom_id res chain seq x y z
N MET A 1 6.68 -19.90 20.15
CA MET A 1 5.45 -19.14 19.82
C MET A 1 5.34 -19.11 18.30
N LYS A 2 4.22 -19.54 17.70
CA LYS A 2 4.08 -19.51 16.23
C LYS A 2 3.79 -18.07 15.81
N ILE A 3 4.68 -17.46 15.03
CA ILE A 3 4.47 -16.10 14.49
C ILE A 3 3.28 -16.18 13.54
N LYS A 4 2.33 -15.25 13.71
CA LYS A 4 1.19 -15.08 12.79
C LYS A 4 1.47 -13.91 11.86
N TYR A 5 1.00 -14.04 10.62
CA TYR A 5 1.17 -13.02 9.59
C TYR A 5 -0.17 -12.51 9.10
N GLU A 6 -0.27 -11.20 8.95
CA GLU A 6 -1.32 -10.53 8.17
C GLU A 6 -0.94 -10.54 6.70
N ARG A 7 -1.87 -10.95 5.82
CA ARG A 7 -1.65 -11.05 4.37
C ARG A 7 -2.24 -9.84 3.65
N HIS A 8 -1.43 -9.18 2.83
CA HIS A 8 -1.84 -8.10 1.93
C HIS A 8 -1.54 -8.47 0.48
N ARG A 9 -2.51 -8.35 -0.42
CA ARG A 9 -2.28 -8.46 -1.87
C ARG A 9 -2.07 -7.08 -2.46
N ARG A 10 -1.03 -6.90 -3.26
CA ARG A 10 -0.79 -5.67 -4.03
C ARG A 10 -0.94 -5.96 -5.51
N GLU A 11 -1.50 -4.99 -6.25
CA GLU A 11 -1.78 -5.11 -7.69
C GLU A 11 -0.82 -4.26 -8.55
N TYR A 12 0.22 -3.63 -7.96
CA TYR A 12 1.18 -2.77 -8.66
C TYR A 12 2.65 -3.13 -8.34
N THR A 13 3.53 -2.94 -9.32
CA THR A 13 4.75 -3.74 -9.50
C THR A 13 5.97 -2.95 -9.99
N ILE A 14 6.80 -2.47 -9.07
CA ILE A 14 8.22 -2.84 -9.00
C ILE A 14 8.38 -3.35 -7.60
N LEU A 15 8.72 -4.64 -7.46
CA LEU A 15 8.94 -5.40 -6.24
C LEU A 15 8.36 -4.68 -5.03
N GLY A 16 7.02 -4.78 -5.00
CA GLY A 16 6.09 -3.86 -4.38
C GLY A 16 6.67 -3.16 -3.18
N ILE A 17 6.48 -1.85 -3.16
CA ILE A 17 6.95 -0.92 -2.15
C ILE A 17 6.63 -1.36 -0.69
N SER A 18 5.81 -2.37 -0.45
CA SER A 18 5.73 -3.07 0.84
C SER A 18 6.97 -3.89 1.23
N ALA A 19 7.61 -4.65 0.35
CA ALA A 19 8.91 -5.29 0.67
C ALA A 19 9.98 -4.23 1.01
N VAL A 20 9.84 -3.08 0.37
CA VAL A 20 10.61 -1.86 0.58
C VAL A 20 10.27 -1.20 1.91
N ILE A 21 9.03 -1.29 2.41
CA ILE A 21 8.59 -0.67 3.66
C ILE A 21 9.38 -1.18 4.87
N ASP A 22 9.52 -2.50 5.05
CA ASP A 22 10.27 -2.98 6.21
C ASP A 22 11.79 -2.79 6.01
N ALA A 23 12.28 -3.13 4.82
CA ALA A 23 13.70 -3.08 4.50
C ALA A 23 14.27 -1.65 4.49
N MET A 24 13.47 -0.64 4.13
CA MET A 24 13.91 0.75 4.07
C MET A 24 13.51 1.60 5.26
N VAL A 25 12.51 1.17 6.03
CA VAL A 25 11.88 2.03 7.03
C VAL A 25 11.92 1.44 8.42
N GLY A 26 12.30 0.17 8.60
CA GLY A 26 12.50 -0.41 9.93
C GLY A 26 13.45 0.45 10.80
N GLN A 27 14.57 0.91 10.23
CA GLN A 27 15.50 1.81 10.93
C GLN A 27 14.90 3.20 11.15
N VAL A 28 14.32 3.83 10.10
CA VAL A 28 13.76 5.18 10.18
C VAL A 28 12.58 5.25 11.16
N LEU A 29 11.69 4.25 11.14
CA LEU A 29 10.60 4.08 12.10
C LEU A 29 11.14 3.95 13.52
N SER A 30 12.15 3.09 13.71
CA SER A 30 12.76 2.86 15.02
C SER A 30 13.42 4.13 15.57
N GLU A 31 14.21 4.83 14.77
CA GLU A 31 14.89 6.06 15.15
C GLU A 31 13.91 7.21 15.42
N LYS A 32 12.92 7.40 14.54
CA LYS A 32 12.01 8.55 14.61
C LYS A 32 10.87 8.35 15.61
N TYR A 33 10.24 7.18 15.62
CA TYR A 33 8.98 6.93 16.36
C TYR A 33 9.10 5.90 17.48
N GLY A 34 10.15 5.08 17.46
CA GLY A 34 10.34 3.99 18.42
C GLY A 34 9.65 2.72 17.94
N GLY A 35 10.44 1.65 17.78
CA GLY A 35 9.99 0.36 17.25
C GLY A 35 10.22 0.21 15.74
N SER A 36 10.65 -0.98 15.32
CA SER A 36 10.69 -1.44 13.92
C SER A 36 9.58 -2.45 13.68
N PHE A 37 9.33 -2.91 12.45
CA PHE A 37 8.63 -4.18 12.29
C PHE A 37 9.56 -5.34 12.70
N VAL A 38 8.96 -6.43 13.14
CA VAL A 38 9.68 -7.64 13.56
C VAL A 38 10.20 -8.35 12.33
N GLU A 39 9.29 -8.56 11.37
CA GLU A 39 9.57 -9.29 10.14
C GLU A 39 8.53 -8.96 9.06
N MET A 40 9.03 -8.94 7.83
CA MET A 40 8.20 -8.93 6.64
C MET A 40 8.66 -9.97 5.63
N ILE A 41 7.69 -10.65 5.01
CA ILE A 41 7.90 -11.58 3.91
C ILE A 41 7.14 -11.08 2.70
N SER A 42 7.81 -11.01 1.55
CA SER A 42 7.21 -10.72 0.26
C SER A 42 7.29 -11.94 -0.63
N VAL A 43 6.17 -12.27 -1.25
CA VAL A 43 6.01 -13.45 -2.08
C VAL A 43 5.44 -13.04 -3.43
N VAL A 44 6.00 -13.61 -4.49
CA VAL A 44 5.35 -13.65 -5.80
C VAL A 44 4.92 -15.08 -6.06
N GLN A 45 3.69 -15.27 -6.51
CA GLN A 45 3.25 -16.51 -7.14
C GLN A 45 2.46 -16.20 -8.40
N ASN A 46 2.91 -16.73 -9.55
CA ASN A 46 2.28 -16.55 -10.86
C ASN A 46 2.00 -15.07 -11.21
N GLY A 47 2.98 -14.20 -10.95
CA GLY A 47 2.90 -12.75 -11.18
C GLY A 47 2.04 -11.98 -10.17
N VAL A 48 1.47 -12.66 -9.16
CA VAL A 48 0.69 -12.02 -8.09
C VAL A 48 1.56 -11.79 -6.86
N TYR A 49 1.53 -10.55 -6.36
CA TYR A 49 2.33 -10.11 -5.24
C TYR A 49 1.55 -10.16 -3.92
N TRP A 50 2.20 -10.75 -2.92
CA TRP A 50 1.72 -10.87 -1.56
C TRP A 50 2.77 -10.34 -0.59
N HIS A 51 2.31 -9.62 0.42
CA HIS A 51 3.14 -9.19 1.52
C HIS A 51 2.55 -9.71 2.82
N PHE A 52 3.42 -10.20 3.68
CA PHE A 52 3.11 -10.79 4.96
C PHE A 52 3.88 -10.02 6.02
N GLN A 53 3.15 -9.46 6.96
CA GLN A 53 3.70 -8.72 8.09
C GLN A 53 3.28 -9.42 9.38
N VAL A 54 4.11 -9.39 10.42
CA VAL A 54 3.72 -9.95 11.72
C VAL A 54 2.44 -9.25 12.22
N GLU A 55 1.47 -10.05 12.66
CA GLU A 55 0.19 -9.53 13.16
C GLU A 55 0.40 -8.57 14.35
N GLY A 56 -0.26 -7.41 14.30
CA GLY A 56 -0.16 -6.38 15.36
C GLY A 56 1.09 -5.49 15.31
N ASP A 57 2.00 -5.68 14.36
CA ASP A 57 3.20 -4.84 14.24
C ASP A 57 2.88 -3.37 13.96
N ARG A 58 1.91 -3.11 13.06
CA ARG A 58 1.43 -1.75 12.77
C ARG A 58 0.81 -1.10 13.99
N GLU A 59 0.03 -1.86 14.75
CA GLU A 59 -0.60 -1.38 15.98
C GLU A 59 0.46 -1.00 17.02
N ARG A 60 1.50 -1.83 17.17
CA ARG A 60 2.59 -1.56 18.11
C ARG A 60 3.32 -0.26 17.77
N VAL A 61 3.70 -0.07 16.51
CA VAL A 61 4.36 1.16 16.04
C VAL A 61 3.44 2.38 16.24
N SER A 62 2.15 2.25 15.91
CA SER A 62 1.17 3.32 16.09
C SER A 62 0.99 3.69 17.56
N LYS A 63 0.90 2.71 18.47
CA LYS A 63 0.78 2.93 19.92
C LYS A 63 2.00 3.68 20.47
N LEU A 64 3.22 3.25 20.12
CA LEU A 64 4.45 3.92 20.55
C LEU A 64 4.49 5.39 20.09
N PHE A 65 4.02 5.67 18.87
CA PHE A 65 3.91 7.04 18.38
C PHE A 65 2.91 7.88 19.19
N LEU A 66 1.69 7.37 19.42
CA LEU A 66 0.66 8.10 20.17
C LEU A 66 1.04 8.32 21.64
N GLU A 67 1.82 7.42 22.24
CA GLU A 67 2.40 7.62 23.56
C GLU A 67 3.38 8.81 23.60
N LYS A 68 4.20 9.00 22.55
CA LYS A 68 5.06 10.19 22.41
C LYS A 68 4.23 11.47 22.30
N VAL A 69 3.14 11.43 21.53
CA VAL A 69 2.19 12.55 21.42
C VAL A 69 1.62 12.91 22.80
N ASN A 70 1.17 11.92 23.58
CA ASN A 70 0.65 12.14 24.93
C ASN A 70 1.66 12.77 25.90
N ARG A 71 2.96 12.53 25.68
CA ARG A 71 4.07 13.12 26.44
C ARG A 71 4.50 14.51 25.92
N GLY A 72 3.89 15.00 24.84
CA GLY A 72 4.23 16.30 24.23
C GLY A 72 5.57 16.28 23.47
N GLU A 73 6.06 15.11 23.08
CA GLU A 73 7.33 14.95 22.35
C GLU A 73 7.18 15.20 20.84
N ILE A 74 5.95 15.27 20.33
CA ILE A 74 5.63 15.47 18.93
C ILE A 74 5.00 16.85 18.73
N ASP A 75 5.67 17.70 17.95
CA ASP A 75 5.13 18.95 17.45
C ASP A 75 4.52 18.70 16.06
N PHE A 76 3.19 18.70 16.01
CA PHE A 76 2.45 18.39 14.78
C PHE A 76 2.73 19.36 13.64
N ASP A 77 2.87 20.66 13.92
CA ASP A 77 3.08 21.65 12.85
C ASP A 77 4.52 21.57 12.34
N ARG A 78 5.50 21.38 13.23
CA ARG A 78 6.88 21.15 12.81
C ARG A 78 7.01 19.88 11.97
N GLU A 79 6.43 18.77 12.41
CA GLU A 79 6.45 17.50 11.67
C GLU A 79 5.78 17.65 10.29
N TYR A 80 4.61 18.30 10.24
CA TYR A 80 3.90 18.52 8.98
C TYR A 80 4.69 19.43 8.03
N ASN A 81 5.27 20.52 8.52
CA ASN A 81 6.01 21.46 7.69
C ASN A 81 7.26 20.82 7.08
N GLN A 82 8.01 20.03 7.86
CA GLN A 82 9.16 19.28 7.35
C GLN A 82 8.74 18.26 6.28
N PHE A 83 7.67 17.50 6.55
CA PHE A 83 7.12 16.56 5.58
C PHE A 83 6.67 17.26 4.29
N SER A 84 5.90 18.33 4.40
CA SER A 84 5.37 19.07 3.26
C SER A 84 6.48 19.67 2.40
N GLN A 85 7.55 20.17 3.03
CA GLN A 85 8.75 20.63 2.33
C GLN A 85 9.41 19.48 1.54
N SER A 86 9.60 18.30 2.16
CA SER A 86 10.14 17.14 1.45
C SER A 86 9.27 16.74 0.24
N VAL A 87 7.95 16.79 0.37
CA VAL A 87 7.03 16.53 -0.75
C VAL A 87 7.19 17.59 -1.85
N SER A 88 7.37 18.87 -1.50
CA SER A 88 7.62 19.93 -2.50
C SER A 88 8.93 19.72 -3.25
N GLU A 89 9.97 19.26 -2.55
CA GLU A 89 11.23 18.92 -3.22
C GLU A 89 11.09 17.71 -4.14
N PHE A 90 10.34 16.69 -3.74
CA PHE A 90 10.01 15.54 -4.58
C PHE A 90 9.34 15.97 -5.89
N GLU A 91 8.32 16.84 -5.81
CA GLU A 91 7.64 17.37 -7.00
C GLU A 91 8.63 18.02 -7.96
N ASN A 92 9.50 18.88 -7.44
CA ASN A 92 10.47 19.63 -8.24
C ASN A 92 11.60 18.76 -8.81
N LYS A 93 12.11 17.79 -8.04
CA LYS A 93 13.29 17.00 -8.41
C LYS A 93 12.97 15.70 -9.16
N VAL A 94 11.80 15.11 -8.93
CA VAL A 94 11.44 13.81 -9.51
C VAL A 94 10.39 13.95 -10.61
N LEU A 95 9.35 14.77 -10.40
CA LEU A 95 8.20 14.80 -11.32
C LEU A 95 8.36 15.76 -12.49
N PHE A 96 8.99 16.91 -12.28
CA PHE A 96 9.16 17.94 -13.31
C PHE A 96 10.48 17.83 -14.09
N LEU A 97 11.09 16.64 -14.11
CA LEU A 97 12.25 16.40 -14.98
C LEU A 97 11.81 16.37 -16.45
N PRO A 98 12.60 16.94 -17.39
CA PRO A 98 12.34 16.77 -18.81
C PRO A 98 12.29 15.27 -19.15
N ALA A 99 11.33 14.87 -20.00
CA ALA A 99 11.00 13.47 -20.36
C ALA A 99 12.16 12.61 -20.95
N LYS A 100 13.40 13.10 -20.97
CA LYS A 100 14.60 12.42 -21.46
C LYS A 100 15.74 12.38 -20.44
N GLN A 101 15.46 12.71 -19.18
CA GLN A 101 16.47 12.88 -18.13
C GLN A 101 16.10 12.16 -16.82
N TYR A 102 15.37 11.05 -16.89
CA TYR A 102 15.35 10.16 -15.74
C TYR A 102 16.76 9.61 -15.57
N TYR A 103 17.50 10.14 -14.61
CA TYR A 103 18.82 9.61 -14.28
C TYR A 103 18.63 8.50 -13.24
N LEU A 104 19.58 7.57 -13.15
CA LEU A 104 19.62 6.59 -12.05
C LEU A 104 19.55 7.26 -10.66
N LYS A 105 20.02 8.50 -10.56
CA LYS A 105 19.88 9.35 -9.37
C LYS A 105 18.43 9.71 -9.03
N THR A 106 17.58 9.93 -10.04
CA THR A 106 16.15 10.22 -9.84
C THR A 106 15.44 9.08 -9.11
N TYR A 107 15.82 7.83 -9.42
CA TYR A 107 15.33 6.66 -8.69
C TYR A 107 15.75 6.72 -7.23
N GLN A 108 17.02 6.99 -6.93
CA GLN A 108 17.51 7.15 -5.55
C GLN A 108 16.75 8.25 -4.78
N ASP A 109 16.51 9.39 -5.45
CA ASP A 109 15.76 10.50 -4.88
C ASP A 109 14.31 10.07 -4.57
N PHE A 110 13.63 9.36 -5.48
CA PHE A 110 12.30 8.79 -5.23
C PHE A 110 12.29 7.93 -3.95
N PHE A 111 13.25 7.00 -3.80
CA PHE A 111 13.32 6.16 -2.58
C PHE A 111 13.57 6.97 -1.32
N HIS A 112 14.44 7.98 -1.38
CA HIS A 112 14.70 8.85 -0.23
C HIS A 112 13.41 9.54 0.25
N TYR A 113 12.61 10.11 -0.66
CA TYR A 113 11.34 10.73 -0.30
C TYR A 113 10.30 9.72 0.19
N TYR A 114 10.34 8.51 -0.34
CA TYR A 114 9.47 7.43 0.10
C TYR A 114 9.77 6.98 1.56
N GLN A 115 11.04 6.99 1.98
CA GLN A 115 11.43 6.75 3.39
C GLN A 115 10.90 7.81 4.35
N ILE A 116 10.66 9.04 3.89
CA ILE A 116 10.10 10.12 4.69
C ILE A 116 8.57 9.97 4.78
N LEU A 117 7.93 9.57 3.67
CA LEU A 117 6.48 9.38 3.59
C LEU A 117 5.98 8.24 4.47
N ILE A 118 6.56 7.04 4.33
CA ILE A 118 6.06 5.82 4.98
C ILE A 118 5.86 6.02 6.48
N PRO A 119 6.84 6.49 7.26
CA PRO A 119 6.66 6.59 8.70
C PRO A 119 5.47 7.47 9.11
N ILE A 120 5.26 8.57 8.40
CA ILE A 120 4.20 9.54 8.69
C ILE A 120 2.86 8.99 8.17
N ALA A 121 2.88 8.28 7.05
CA ALA A 121 1.75 7.52 6.53
C ALA A 121 1.27 6.47 7.55
N TYR A 122 2.14 5.58 8.03
CA TYR A 122 1.75 4.52 8.97
C TYR A 122 1.19 5.06 10.27
N THR A 123 1.82 6.10 10.84
CA THR A 123 1.37 6.74 12.07
C THR A 123 0.11 7.59 11.90
N GLY A 124 -0.26 7.99 10.68
CA GLY A 124 -1.44 8.80 10.38
C GLY A 124 -2.59 8.07 9.68
N MET A 125 -2.37 6.90 9.06
CA MET A 125 -3.33 6.24 8.17
C MET A 125 -4.15 5.12 8.84
N ASP A 126 -3.52 4.35 9.72
CA ASP A 126 -4.12 3.14 10.35
C ASP A 126 -4.49 3.37 11.83
N SER A 127 -4.52 4.63 12.27
CA SER A 127 -4.62 5.01 13.68
C SER A 127 -6.03 5.29 14.21
N ALA A 128 -7.05 5.17 13.35
CA ALA A 128 -8.43 5.49 13.69
C ALA A 128 -8.92 4.81 14.98
N ASP A 129 -8.61 3.52 15.11
CA ASP A 129 -9.01 2.69 16.25
C ASP A 129 -8.25 3.08 17.53
N PHE A 130 -7.17 3.83 17.40
CA PHE A 130 -6.25 4.20 18.47
C PHE A 130 -6.33 5.68 18.89
N VAL A 131 -7.20 6.49 18.28
CA VAL A 131 -7.46 7.87 18.74
C VAL A 131 -7.90 7.89 20.21
N SER A 132 -8.58 6.83 20.65
CA SER A 132 -8.98 6.61 22.05
C SER A 132 -7.80 6.56 23.04
N ILE A 133 -6.59 6.26 22.58
CA ILE A 133 -5.36 6.23 23.41
C ILE A 133 -4.87 7.65 23.72
N LEU A 134 -5.21 8.63 22.88
CA LEU A 134 -4.80 10.01 23.09
C LEU A 134 -5.63 10.68 24.19
N LYS A 135 -4.97 11.56 24.95
CA LYS A 135 -5.64 12.51 25.84
C LYS A 135 -6.74 13.26 25.06
N PRO A 136 -7.96 13.42 25.60
CA PRO A 136 -9.09 14.02 24.87
C PRO A 136 -8.77 15.35 24.19
N GLU A 137 -7.99 16.21 24.85
CA GLU A 137 -7.58 17.51 24.34
C GLU A 137 -6.64 17.45 23.12
N LEU A 138 -5.98 16.31 22.86
CA LEU A 138 -5.05 16.13 21.73
C LEU A 138 -5.71 15.45 20.52
N GLN A 139 -6.88 14.84 20.70
CA GLN A 139 -7.53 14.01 19.66
C GLN A 139 -7.83 14.81 18.39
N GLN A 140 -8.43 15.99 18.52
CA GLN A 140 -8.78 16.81 17.35
C GLN A 140 -7.52 17.30 16.61
N ALA A 141 -6.52 17.80 17.35
CA ALA A 141 -5.28 18.27 16.75
C ALA A 141 -4.53 17.15 16.00
N TYR A 142 -4.56 15.94 16.56
CA TYR A 142 -4.00 14.76 15.91
C TYR A 142 -4.75 14.39 14.62
N LEU A 143 -6.09 14.37 14.65
CA LEU A 143 -6.91 14.07 13.48
C LEU A 143 -6.68 15.10 12.35
N ASP A 144 -6.59 16.38 12.69
CA ASP A 144 -6.30 17.44 11.73
C ASP A 144 -4.90 17.28 11.13
N TRP A 145 -3.89 17.00 11.96
CA TRP A 145 -2.53 16.69 11.51
C TRP A 145 -2.48 15.48 10.58
N ALA A 146 -3.08 14.36 11.00
CA ALA A 146 -3.07 13.12 10.24
C ALA A 146 -3.80 13.27 8.90
N THR A 147 -4.89 14.04 8.86
CA THR A 147 -5.60 14.39 7.62
C THR A 147 -4.71 15.20 6.68
N ARG A 148 -4.03 16.26 7.18
CA ARG A 148 -3.12 17.09 6.37
C ARG A 148 -1.97 16.26 5.79
N VAL A 149 -1.33 15.43 6.63
CA VAL A 149 -0.29 14.49 6.20
C VAL A 149 -0.82 13.59 5.10
N ARG A 150 -2.00 12.99 5.31
CA ARG A 150 -2.57 12.03 4.36
C ARG A 150 -2.77 12.64 2.98
N LEU A 151 -3.37 13.82 2.93
CA LEU A 151 -3.65 14.53 1.70
C LEU A 151 -2.35 14.96 1.01
N ARG A 152 -1.35 15.42 1.76
CA ARG A 152 -0.07 15.84 1.18
C ARG A 152 0.75 14.65 0.68
N GLY A 153 0.67 13.50 1.34
CA GLY A 153 1.35 12.26 0.94
C GLY A 153 0.85 11.63 -0.35
N GLU A 154 -0.41 11.87 -0.72
CA GLU A 154 -0.99 11.41 -2.01
C GLU A 154 -0.15 11.84 -3.22
N VAL A 155 0.56 12.96 -3.13
CA VAL A 155 1.48 13.41 -4.20
C VAL A 155 2.56 12.38 -4.48
N ILE A 156 3.18 11.81 -3.45
CA ILE A 156 4.23 10.81 -3.63
C ILE A 156 3.63 9.47 -4.08
N TYR A 157 2.50 9.05 -3.50
CA TYR A 157 1.84 7.79 -3.92
C TYR A 157 1.41 7.84 -5.39
N LYS A 158 0.62 8.85 -5.75
CA LYS A 158 0.05 8.99 -7.10
C LYS A 158 1.14 9.23 -8.14
N ASN A 159 2.03 10.18 -7.89
CA ASN A 159 2.98 10.58 -8.92
C ASN A 159 4.25 9.72 -8.90
N GLY A 160 4.60 9.14 -7.75
CA GLY A 160 5.70 8.19 -7.63
C GLY A 160 5.31 6.78 -8.06
N GLU A 161 4.48 6.10 -7.28
CA GLU A 161 4.18 4.67 -7.51
C GLU A 161 3.38 4.43 -8.79
N MET A 162 2.36 5.25 -9.04
CA MET A 162 1.41 4.97 -10.13
C MET A 162 1.84 5.55 -11.47
N ASN A 163 2.66 6.62 -11.49
CA ASN A 163 3.07 7.29 -12.71
C ASN A 163 4.58 7.09 -13.00
N PHE A 164 5.45 7.55 -12.08
CA PHE A 164 6.90 7.52 -12.30
C PHE A 164 7.47 6.11 -12.45
N ILE A 165 7.06 5.16 -11.61
CA ILE A 165 7.61 3.79 -11.60
C ILE A 165 7.37 3.04 -12.94
N PRO A 166 6.15 3.00 -13.50
CA PRO A 166 5.93 2.44 -14.83
C PRO A 166 6.74 3.12 -15.93
N GLU A 167 6.83 4.45 -15.93
CA GLU A 167 7.61 5.19 -16.92
C GLU A 167 9.12 4.91 -16.79
N TYR A 168 9.62 4.86 -15.55
CA TYR A 168 11.02 4.61 -15.25
C TYR A 168 11.46 3.20 -15.65
N THR A 169 10.63 2.18 -15.40
CA THR A 169 10.91 0.80 -15.83
C THR A 169 10.91 0.66 -17.34
N LEU A 170 9.98 1.33 -18.01
CA LEU A 170 9.95 1.38 -19.46
C LEU A 170 11.24 2.03 -20.01
N TRP A 171 11.60 3.20 -19.49
CA TRP A 171 12.84 3.90 -19.85
C TRP A 171 14.08 3.04 -19.60
N LEU A 172 14.21 2.42 -18.42
CA LEU A 172 15.32 1.52 -18.13
C LEU A 172 15.42 0.40 -19.17
N SER A 173 14.31 -0.26 -19.48
CA SER A 173 14.29 -1.36 -20.45
C SER A 173 14.61 -0.94 -21.89
N GLN A 174 14.41 0.33 -22.24
CA GLN A 174 14.62 0.83 -23.60
C GLN A 174 15.99 1.45 -23.80
N ASP A 175 16.45 2.22 -22.81
CA ASP A 175 17.60 3.11 -22.95
C ASP A 175 18.86 2.61 -22.23
N ILE A 176 18.72 1.77 -21.19
CA ILE A 176 19.85 1.36 -20.33
C ILE A 176 20.06 -0.16 -20.30
N LEU A 177 18.96 -0.93 -20.21
CA LEU A 177 18.92 -2.36 -19.93
C LEU A 177 18.10 -3.08 -21.00
N SER A 178 18.49 -2.91 -22.28
CA SER A 178 17.76 -3.39 -23.47
C SER A 178 17.52 -4.91 -23.50
N GLU A 179 18.31 -5.67 -22.75
CA GLU A 179 18.22 -7.11 -22.60
C GLU A 179 17.13 -7.55 -21.60
N TYR A 180 16.51 -6.59 -20.89
CA TYR A 180 15.40 -6.81 -19.96
C TYR A 180 14.13 -6.15 -20.49
N SER A 181 12.99 -6.82 -20.35
CA SER A 181 11.68 -6.20 -20.54
C SER A 181 11.27 -5.35 -19.33
N ALA A 182 10.42 -4.34 -19.57
CA ALA A 182 9.84 -3.55 -18.49
C ALA A 182 9.13 -4.42 -17.44
N GLN A 183 8.51 -5.54 -17.86
CA GLN A 183 7.87 -6.49 -16.96
C GLN A 183 8.88 -7.23 -16.07
N GLU A 184 10.01 -7.69 -16.62
CA GLU A 184 11.05 -8.37 -15.83
C GLU A 184 11.69 -7.44 -14.81
N LEU A 185 11.94 -6.18 -15.17
CA LEU A 185 12.49 -5.17 -14.26
C LEU A 185 11.62 -4.93 -13.03
N GLN A 186 10.32 -5.25 -13.08
CA GLN A 186 9.44 -5.16 -11.92
C GLN A 186 9.77 -6.20 -10.84
N TYR A 187 10.59 -7.20 -11.13
CA TYR A 187 10.98 -8.27 -10.19
C TYR A 187 12.40 -8.08 -9.66
N LEU A 188 12.97 -6.88 -9.83
CA LEU A 188 14.22 -6.46 -9.20
C LEU A 188 13.96 -5.84 -7.83
N THR A 189 14.75 -6.23 -6.83
CA THR A 189 14.68 -5.63 -5.50
C THR A 189 15.16 -4.19 -5.53
N CYS A 190 14.70 -3.38 -4.58
CA CYS A 190 15.21 -2.02 -4.42
C CYS A 190 16.73 -2.01 -4.17
N TYR A 191 17.28 -3.00 -3.46
CA TYR A 191 18.72 -3.12 -3.23
C TYR A 191 19.49 -3.41 -4.51
N GLU A 192 18.99 -4.31 -5.36
CA GLU A 192 19.60 -4.58 -6.67
C GLU A 192 19.61 -3.31 -7.54
N LEU A 193 18.49 -2.56 -7.59
CA LEU A 193 18.46 -1.30 -8.33
C LEU A 193 19.34 -0.22 -7.70
N LEU A 194 19.34 -0.06 -6.37
CA LEU A 194 20.15 0.95 -5.69
C LEU A 194 21.64 0.65 -5.84
N ALA A 195 22.06 -0.60 -5.72
CA ALA A 195 23.42 -1.04 -5.98
C ALA A 195 23.81 -0.77 -7.43
N TYR A 196 22.94 -1.11 -8.39
CA TYR A 196 23.16 -0.74 -9.79
C TYR A 196 23.29 0.77 -9.99
N CYS A 197 22.44 1.58 -9.34
CA CYS A 197 22.47 3.03 -9.44
C CYS A 197 23.75 3.64 -8.84
N ARG A 198 24.24 3.12 -7.70
CA ARG A 198 25.39 3.66 -6.96
C ARG A 198 26.73 3.16 -7.49
N GLU A 199 26.80 1.85 -7.73
CA GLU A 199 28.06 1.10 -7.88
C GLU A 199 28.18 0.47 -9.26
N LYS A 200 27.13 0.54 -10.10
CA LYS A 200 27.09 -0.09 -11.43
C LYS A 200 27.35 -1.61 -11.38
N THR A 201 26.96 -2.25 -10.28
CA THR A 201 27.04 -3.70 -10.08
C THR A 201 26.17 -4.45 -11.09
N SER A 202 26.50 -5.71 -11.39
CA SER A 202 25.67 -6.56 -12.25
C SER A 202 24.29 -6.80 -11.63
N LEU A 203 23.23 -6.65 -12.44
CA LEU A 203 21.87 -7.07 -12.09
C LEU A 203 21.72 -8.60 -12.26
N PRO A 204 20.71 -9.23 -11.63
CA PRO A 204 20.38 -10.62 -11.92
C PRO A 204 20.08 -10.83 -13.40
N GLU A 205 20.55 -11.94 -13.97
CA GLU A 205 20.24 -12.35 -15.33
C GLU A 205 18.73 -12.38 -15.59
N PRO A 206 18.23 -12.04 -16.80
CA PRO A 206 16.80 -12.08 -17.13
C PRO A 206 16.14 -13.44 -16.81
N ALA A 207 16.87 -14.54 -16.95
CA ALA A 207 16.40 -15.88 -16.57
C ALA A 207 16.01 -15.98 -15.09
N ILE A 208 16.76 -15.33 -14.19
CA ILE A 208 16.45 -15.28 -12.76
C ILE A 208 15.14 -14.51 -12.55
N LEU A 209 14.96 -13.36 -13.21
CA LEU A 209 13.75 -12.56 -13.08
C LEU A 209 12.51 -13.31 -13.59
N LYS A 210 12.64 -14.09 -14.67
CA LYS A 210 11.58 -14.99 -15.14
C LYS A 210 11.18 -16.04 -14.11
N GLU A 211 12.15 -16.60 -13.37
CA GLU A 211 11.83 -17.50 -12.25
C GLU A 211 11.09 -16.77 -11.12
N ARG A 212 11.48 -15.52 -10.81
CA ARG A 212 10.80 -14.69 -9.80
C ARG A 212 9.35 -14.38 -10.16
N ILE A 213 9.04 -14.16 -11.45
CA ILE A 213 7.65 -13.99 -11.93
C ILE A 213 6.78 -15.18 -11.48
N ASN A 214 7.31 -16.40 -11.60
CA ASN A 214 6.57 -17.60 -11.23
C ASN A 214 6.53 -17.80 -9.72
N SER A 215 7.68 -17.67 -9.06
CA SER A 215 7.79 -17.87 -7.61
C SER A 215 8.98 -17.09 -7.06
N PHE A 216 8.71 -16.20 -6.11
CA PHE A 216 9.73 -15.43 -5.41
C PHE A 216 9.42 -15.40 -3.93
N PHE A 217 10.45 -15.52 -3.10
CA PHE A 217 10.36 -15.38 -1.64
C PHE A 217 11.46 -14.43 -1.19
N TYR A 218 11.07 -13.36 -0.51
CA TYR A 218 11.97 -12.40 0.08
C TYR A 218 11.59 -12.16 1.54
N ARG A 219 12.49 -12.41 2.49
CA ARG A 219 12.27 -12.23 3.92
C ARG A 219 13.32 -11.27 4.48
N GLN A 220 12.84 -10.30 5.25
CA GLN A 220 13.66 -9.35 5.98
C GLN A 220 13.17 -9.27 7.44
N GLY A 221 14.10 -9.31 8.38
CA GLY A 221 13.84 -9.10 9.80
C GLY A 221 14.74 -8.04 10.40
N SER A 222 14.37 -7.53 11.57
CA SER A 222 15.20 -6.55 12.29
C SER A 222 16.55 -7.17 12.71
N GLY A 223 17.64 -6.73 12.07
CA GLY A 223 19.00 -7.18 12.39
C GLY A 223 19.42 -8.51 11.77
N GLU A 224 18.58 -9.14 10.96
CA GLU A 224 18.90 -10.37 10.21
C GLU A 224 19.32 -10.07 8.77
N LYS A 225 20.13 -10.94 8.16
CA LYS A 225 20.42 -10.88 6.73
C LYS A 225 19.16 -11.19 5.93
N SER A 226 18.90 -10.43 4.87
CA SER A 226 17.84 -10.70 3.91
C SER A 226 17.97 -12.10 3.32
N GLU A 227 16.87 -12.86 3.26
CA GLU A 227 16.79 -14.14 2.55
C GLU A 227 16.01 -13.93 1.25
N MET A 228 16.58 -14.38 0.13
CA MET A 228 16.00 -14.22 -1.19
C MET A 228 16.08 -15.54 -1.97
N LEU A 229 14.94 -16.09 -2.37
CA LEU A 229 14.82 -17.35 -3.10
C LEU A 229 13.87 -17.17 -4.29
N GLN A 230 14.07 -17.96 -5.34
CA GLN A 230 13.29 -17.95 -6.57
C GLN A 230 12.95 -19.38 -7.04
N GLY A 231 11.96 -19.49 -7.93
CA GLY A 231 11.58 -20.74 -8.57
C GLY A 231 11.20 -21.84 -7.56
N LYS A 232 11.72 -23.05 -7.76
CA LYS A 232 11.36 -24.22 -6.91
C LYS A 232 11.72 -24.02 -5.44
N GLN A 233 12.86 -23.38 -5.15
CA GLN A 233 13.31 -23.13 -3.78
C GLN A 233 12.39 -22.12 -3.07
N ALA A 234 11.96 -21.07 -3.78
CA ALA A 234 10.94 -20.15 -3.26
C ALA A 234 9.64 -20.88 -2.94
N THR A 235 9.13 -21.70 -3.85
CA THR A 235 7.88 -22.45 -3.63
C THR A 235 7.97 -23.36 -2.41
N GLN A 236 9.08 -24.09 -2.25
CA GLN A 236 9.31 -24.92 -1.07
C GLN A 236 9.32 -24.09 0.22
N LYS A 237 9.98 -22.93 0.20
CA LYS A 237 10.05 -22.03 1.36
C LYS A 237 8.68 -21.46 1.72
N ILE A 238 7.93 -20.97 0.74
CA ILE A 238 6.58 -20.44 0.89
C ILE A 238 5.66 -21.50 1.54
N ASN A 239 5.72 -22.74 1.03
CA ASN A 239 4.94 -23.85 1.56
C ASN A 239 5.36 -24.23 2.99
N SER A 240 6.66 -24.17 3.30
CA SER A 240 7.15 -24.49 4.66
C SER A 240 6.66 -23.50 5.73
N PHE A 241 6.47 -22.24 5.36
CA PHE A 241 5.85 -21.24 6.26
C PHE A 241 4.32 -21.38 6.30
N GLY A 242 3.71 -22.08 5.34
CA GLY A 242 2.27 -22.14 5.18
C GLY A 242 1.64 -20.79 4.85
N LEU A 243 2.38 -19.84 4.26
CA LEU A 243 1.88 -18.49 3.94
C LEU A 243 0.75 -18.51 2.92
N MET A 244 0.77 -19.50 2.03
CA MET A 244 -0.22 -19.69 0.97
C MET A 244 -1.24 -20.77 1.31
N ASN A 245 -1.02 -21.54 2.38
CA ASN A 245 -1.97 -22.55 2.82
C ASN A 245 -3.02 -21.88 3.71
N ALA A 246 -4.29 -21.98 3.32
CA ALA A 246 -5.50 -21.56 4.06
C ALA A 246 -6.06 -20.13 3.85
N LEU A 247 -6.00 -19.57 2.63
CA LEU A 247 -6.87 -18.43 2.28
C LEU A 247 -7.63 -18.60 0.96
N GLU A 248 -7.20 -19.44 0.00
CA GLU A 248 -7.97 -19.62 -1.24
C GLU A 248 -9.28 -20.40 -1.02
N ASP A 249 -9.28 -21.42 -0.16
CA ASP A 249 -10.46 -22.24 0.12
C ASP A 249 -11.48 -21.56 1.05
N VAL A 250 -11.04 -20.63 1.91
CA VAL A 250 -11.96 -19.92 2.85
C VAL A 250 -12.55 -18.67 2.19
N ILE A 251 -11.79 -17.96 1.36
CA ILE A 251 -12.23 -16.70 0.74
C ILE A 251 -13.28 -16.92 -0.34
N THR A 252 -13.24 -18.05 -1.05
CA THR A 252 -14.18 -18.33 -2.15
C THR A 252 -15.60 -18.67 -1.68
N GLU A 253 -15.78 -19.08 -0.42
CA GLU A 253 -17.10 -19.36 0.17
C GLU A 253 -17.68 -18.19 0.98
N LEU A 254 -16.88 -17.15 1.29
CA LEU A 254 -17.36 -15.99 2.03
C LEU A 254 -18.33 -15.18 1.17
N THR A 255 -19.59 -15.11 1.59
CA THR A 255 -20.60 -14.23 0.99
C THR A 255 -20.69 -12.88 1.71
N GLU A 256 -20.00 -12.73 2.84
CA GLU A 256 -20.02 -11.56 3.71
C GLU A 256 -18.61 -11.18 4.15
N LEU A 257 -18.34 -9.87 4.23
CA LEU A 257 -17.15 -9.29 4.81
C LEU A 257 -17.47 -8.18 5.78
N ASN A 258 -16.62 -8.08 6.80
CA ASN A 258 -16.61 -6.98 7.74
C ASN A 258 -15.47 -6.01 7.38
N GLY A 259 -15.70 -4.72 7.61
CA GLY A 259 -14.71 -3.67 7.53
C GLY A 259 -15.03 -2.55 8.51
N ILE A 260 -14.32 -1.44 8.40
CA ILE A 260 -14.50 -0.26 9.24
C ILE A 260 -15.44 0.71 8.50
N THR A 261 -16.46 1.21 9.20
CA THR A 261 -17.33 2.25 8.67
C THR A 261 -16.60 3.58 8.54
N ALA A 262 -16.49 4.08 7.32
CA ALA A 262 -15.99 5.43 7.05
C ALA A 262 -17.11 6.48 6.96
N PHE A 263 -18.26 6.10 6.39
CA PHE A 263 -19.48 6.91 6.40
C PHE A 263 -20.71 5.99 6.40
N PRO A 264 -21.67 6.19 7.33
CA PRO A 264 -22.78 5.26 7.51
C PRO A 264 -23.82 5.36 6.40
N GLY A 265 -24.50 4.25 6.15
CA GLY A 265 -25.66 4.16 5.26
C GLY A 265 -25.87 2.74 4.75
N LEU A 266 -27.02 2.49 4.13
CA LEU A 266 -27.43 1.18 3.63
C LEU A 266 -27.86 1.29 2.17
N VAL A 267 -27.19 0.56 1.28
CA VAL A 267 -27.51 0.54 -0.16
C VAL A 267 -27.32 -0.84 -0.75
N THR A 268 -28.02 -1.11 -1.86
CA THR A 268 -27.85 -2.32 -2.68
C THR A 268 -27.45 -1.91 -4.08
N GLY A 269 -26.46 -2.58 -4.67
CA GLY A 269 -25.97 -2.26 -6.00
C GLY A 269 -25.08 -3.34 -6.59
N LYS A 270 -24.76 -3.21 -7.88
CA LYS A 270 -23.83 -4.12 -8.56
C LYS A 270 -22.40 -3.72 -8.26
N VAL A 271 -21.55 -4.69 -7.98
CA VAL A 271 -20.12 -4.50 -7.79
C VAL A 271 -19.45 -4.15 -9.11
N ARG A 272 -18.59 -3.14 -9.06
CA ARG A 272 -17.53 -2.91 -10.05
C ARG A 272 -16.19 -2.89 -9.35
N ILE A 273 -15.33 -3.83 -9.70
CA ILE A 273 -13.95 -3.89 -9.25
C ILE A 273 -13.11 -2.92 -10.07
N ILE A 274 -12.45 -1.99 -9.39
CA ILE A 274 -11.54 -1.04 -10.03
C ILE A 274 -10.11 -1.40 -9.64
N ARG A 275 -9.30 -1.83 -10.61
CA ARG A 275 -7.87 -2.12 -10.45
C ARG A 275 -7.02 -1.17 -11.28
N THR A 276 -7.54 -0.78 -12.43
CA THR A 276 -6.84 0.01 -13.46
C THR A 276 -7.70 1.18 -13.93
N ARG A 277 -7.09 2.13 -14.64
CA ARG A 277 -7.83 3.21 -15.30
C ARG A 277 -8.83 2.71 -16.34
N GLN A 278 -8.56 1.56 -16.97
CA GLN A 278 -9.48 0.99 -17.95
C GLN A 278 -10.78 0.51 -17.29
N ASP A 279 -10.71 -0.01 -16.07
CA ASP A 279 -11.90 -0.43 -15.32
C ASP A 279 -12.81 0.76 -15.01
N MET A 280 -12.22 1.92 -14.69
CA MET A 280 -12.96 3.16 -14.45
C MET A 280 -13.75 3.63 -15.68
N ASN A 281 -13.22 3.41 -16.89
CA ASN A 281 -13.91 3.78 -18.12
C ASN A 281 -15.19 2.96 -18.36
N ASN A 282 -15.25 1.75 -17.80
CA ASN A 282 -16.40 0.85 -17.93
C ASN A 282 -17.42 0.99 -16.79
N PHE A 283 -17.15 1.87 -15.82
CA PHE A 283 -18.01 2.09 -14.66
C PHE A 283 -19.38 2.65 -15.03
N GLN A 284 -20.45 2.03 -14.51
CA GLN A 284 -21.83 2.44 -14.73
C GLN A 284 -22.40 3.21 -13.53
N ASP A 285 -23.39 4.06 -13.80
CA ASP A 285 -24.05 4.84 -12.74
C ASP A 285 -24.69 3.91 -11.72
N ASN A 286 -24.58 4.29 -10.44
CA ASN A 286 -25.13 3.56 -9.31
C ASN A 286 -24.52 2.16 -9.08
N GLU A 287 -23.36 1.84 -9.65
CA GLU A 287 -22.55 0.69 -9.21
C GLU A 287 -21.88 0.96 -7.84
N ILE A 288 -21.45 -0.09 -7.17
CA ILE A 288 -20.66 -0.06 -5.94
C ILE A 288 -19.19 -0.24 -6.33
N ILE A 289 -18.35 0.73 -5.97
CA ILE A 289 -16.91 0.64 -6.21
C ILE A 289 -16.31 -0.34 -5.20
N VAL A 290 -15.68 -1.40 -5.67
CA VAL A 290 -14.84 -2.30 -4.87
C VAL A 290 -13.40 -2.16 -5.35
N SER A 291 -12.46 -1.82 -4.47
CA SER A 291 -11.06 -1.61 -4.89
C SER A 291 -10.06 -1.92 -3.78
N GLY A 292 -8.78 -2.08 -4.12
CA GLY A 292 -7.73 -2.26 -3.12
C GLY A 292 -7.58 -1.02 -2.24
N MET A 293 -7.32 0.11 -2.90
CA MET A 293 -7.33 1.47 -2.37
C MET A 293 -7.90 2.40 -3.46
N THR A 294 -8.16 3.65 -3.10
CA THR A 294 -8.62 4.66 -4.07
C THR A 294 -7.68 5.85 -4.05
N ASP A 295 -7.60 6.55 -5.17
CA ASP A 295 -6.85 7.80 -5.33
C ASP A 295 -7.73 8.88 -5.99
N PRO A 296 -7.30 10.16 -6.03
CA PRO A 296 -8.11 11.25 -6.58
C PRO A 296 -8.63 11.06 -8.00
N SER A 297 -8.00 10.19 -8.81
CA SER A 297 -8.49 9.85 -10.15
C SER A 297 -9.84 9.12 -10.14
N TYR A 298 -10.23 8.52 -9.00
CA TYR A 298 -11.51 7.85 -8.81
C TYR A 298 -12.67 8.85 -8.61
N LEU A 299 -12.38 10.13 -8.32
CA LEU A 299 -13.40 11.12 -7.97
C LEU A 299 -14.56 11.21 -9.00
N PRO A 300 -14.34 11.14 -10.32
CA PRO A 300 -15.42 11.13 -11.31
C PRO A 300 -16.39 9.95 -11.14
N ILE A 301 -15.87 8.73 -10.90
CA ILE A 301 -16.71 7.54 -10.72
C ILE A 301 -17.32 7.49 -9.31
N MET A 302 -16.62 7.98 -8.28
CA MET A 302 -17.14 8.08 -6.91
C MET A 302 -18.37 8.99 -6.83
N LYS A 303 -18.40 10.09 -7.60
CA LYS A 303 -19.58 10.95 -7.74
C LYS A 303 -20.79 10.21 -8.30
N ARG A 304 -20.59 9.15 -9.08
CA ARG A 304 -21.63 8.36 -9.75
C ARG A 304 -22.00 7.05 -9.02
N ALA A 305 -21.14 6.57 -8.11
CA ALA A 305 -21.33 5.30 -7.39
C ALA A 305 -22.38 5.36 -6.25
N LEU A 306 -22.93 4.23 -5.82
CA LEU A 306 -23.80 4.16 -4.63
C LEU A 306 -23.02 4.10 -3.32
N ALA A 307 -21.91 3.36 -3.29
CA ALA A 307 -21.07 3.17 -2.12
C ALA A 307 -19.62 2.85 -2.54
N PHE A 308 -18.69 2.97 -1.58
CA PHE A 308 -17.29 2.63 -1.76
C PHE A 308 -16.87 1.55 -0.76
N VAL A 309 -16.20 0.51 -1.25
CA VAL A 309 -15.71 -0.61 -0.45
C VAL A 309 -14.24 -0.82 -0.78
N THR A 310 -13.35 -0.73 0.21
CA THR A 310 -11.91 -0.94 -0.02
C THR A 310 -11.32 -2.07 0.80
N ASN A 311 -10.33 -2.76 0.23
CA ASN A 311 -9.54 -3.76 0.98
C ASN A 311 -8.74 -3.08 2.09
N GLU A 312 -8.18 -1.92 1.80
CA GLU A 312 -7.28 -1.22 2.71
C GLU A 312 -7.72 0.21 3.01
N GLY A 313 -7.16 0.75 4.09
CA GLY A 313 -7.32 2.14 4.52
C GLY A 313 -8.02 2.24 5.87
N GLY A 314 -7.57 3.21 6.69
CA GLY A 314 -8.26 3.68 7.88
C GLY A 314 -9.15 4.90 7.62
N VAL A 315 -9.79 5.44 8.66
CA VAL A 315 -10.86 6.47 8.55
C VAL A 315 -10.41 7.78 7.90
N LEU A 316 -9.09 7.98 7.73
CA LEU A 316 -8.50 9.13 7.07
C LEU A 316 -8.12 8.85 5.62
N CYS A 317 -8.28 7.64 5.10
CA CYS A 317 -7.92 7.32 3.72
C CYS A 317 -8.74 8.12 2.69
N HIS A 318 -8.25 8.18 1.44
CA HIS A 318 -8.93 8.90 0.36
C HIS A 318 -10.41 8.49 0.22
N ALA A 319 -10.72 7.18 0.23
CA ALA A 319 -12.09 6.69 0.16
C ALA A 319 -12.96 7.24 1.30
N ALA A 320 -12.43 7.26 2.53
CA ALA A 320 -13.15 7.72 3.69
C ALA A 320 -13.39 9.24 3.70
N ILE A 321 -12.39 10.02 3.29
CA ILE A 321 -12.52 11.48 3.14
C ILE A 321 -13.60 11.80 2.11
N VAL A 322 -13.49 11.23 0.90
CA VAL A 322 -14.43 11.49 -0.19
C VAL A 322 -15.84 10.99 0.14
N ALA A 323 -15.97 9.87 0.88
CA ALA A 323 -17.26 9.37 1.34
C ALA A 323 -18.00 10.38 2.23
N ARG A 324 -17.28 11.03 3.16
CA ARG A 324 -17.86 12.08 4.02
C ARG A 324 -18.27 13.31 3.22
N GLU A 325 -17.43 13.73 2.28
CA GLU A 325 -17.70 14.89 1.42
C GLU A 325 -18.91 14.67 0.50
N LEU A 326 -19.01 13.48 -0.10
CA LEU A 326 -20.10 13.11 -1.01
C LEU A 326 -21.32 12.55 -0.27
N LYS A 327 -21.23 12.34 1.04
CA LYS A 327 -22.25 11.70 1.89
C LYS A 327 -22.72 10.35 1.35
N LYS A 328 -21.77 9.49 1.00
CA LYS A 328 -22.04 8.15 0.45
C LYS A 328 -21.58 7.05 1.39
N PRO A 329 -22.35 5.94 1.55
CA PRO A 329 -21.95 4.81 2.37
C PRO A 329 -20.55 4.32 2.00
N CYS A 330 -19.72 4.06 3.01
CA CYS A 330 -18.36 3.62 2.77
C CYS A 330 -17.86 2.68 3.87
N ILE A 331 -17.34 1.54 3.42
CA ILE A 331 -16.65 0.54 4.24
C ILE A 331 -15.21 0.45 3.74
N ILE A 332 -14.26 0.51 4.66
CA ILE A 332 -12.83 0.48 4.36
C ILE A 332 -12.17 -0.64 5.15
N GLY A 333 -10.96 -1.06 4.77
CA GLY A 333 -10.23 -2.06 5.55
C GLY A 333 -10.86 -3.46 5.55
N THR A 334 -11.64 -3.82 4.52
CA THR A 334 -12.27 -5.16 4.38
C THR A 334 -11.26 -6.30 4.15
N LYS A 335 -9.99 -5.95 3.91
CA LYS A 335 -8.85 -6.81 3.61
C LYS A 335 -8.93 -7.55 2.27
N TYR A 336 -10.09 -8.10 1.90
CA TYR A 336 -10.24 -9.06 0.80
C TYR A 336 -11.46 -8.85 -0.12
N ALA A 337 -12.12 -7.68 -0.09
CA ALA A 337 -13.30 -7.44 -0.92
C ALA A 337 -13.05 -7.66 -2.43
N THR A 338 -11.92 -7.21 -2.98
CA THR A 338 -11.60 -7.43 -4.41
C THR A 338 -11.32 -8.90 -4.78
N HIS A 339 -11.22 -9.79 -3.79
CA HIS A 339 -11.02 -11.23 -3.98
C HIS A 339 -12.32 -12.02 -3.86
N ILE A 340 -13.26 -11.51 -3.06
CA ILE A 340 -14.53 -12.20 -2.73
C ILE A 340 -15.63 -11.84 -3.72
N PHE A 341 -15.74 -10.55 -4.02
CA PHE A 341 -16.73 -10.04 -4.95
C PHE A 341 -16.19 -10.07 -6.38
N LYS A 342 -17.10 -10.18 -7.34
CA LYS A 342 -16.85 -10.15 -8.78
C LYS A 342 -17.64 -9.03 -9.42
N ASP A 343 -17.17 -8.57 -10.58
CA ASP A 343 -17.91 -7.61 -11.39
C ASP A 343 -19.33 -8.11 -11.67
N GLY A 344 -20.32 -7.26 -11.39
CA GLY A 344 -21.73 -7.56 -11.59
C GLY A 344 -22.41 -8.27 -10.42
N ASP A 345 -21.68 -8.73 -9.39
CA ASP A 345 -22.28 -9.28 -8.17
C ASP A 345 -23.23 -8.24 -7.55
N LEU A 346 -24.46 -8.65 -7.24
CA LEU A 346 -25.37 -7.81 -6.49
C LEU A 346 -25.00 -7.91 -5.01
N VAL A 347 -24.75 -6.78 -4.35
CA VAL A 347 -24.35 -6.74 -2.93
C VAL A 347 -25.16 -5.71 -2.16
N GLU A 348 -25.38 -5.98 -0.88
CA GLU A 348 -25.84 -5.04 0.12
C GLU A 348 -24.62 -4.51 0.88
N VAL A 349 -24.50 -3.20 0.96
CA VAL A 349 -23.49 -2.49 1.76
C VAL A 349 -24.21 -1.85 2.93
N ASP A 350 -24.14 -2.50 4.08
CA ASP A 350 -24.53 -1.95 5.38
C ASP A 350 -23.31 -1.29 6.02
N ALA A 351 -23.05 -0.05 5.63
CA ALA A 351 -22.00 0.74 6.26
C ALA A 351 -22.40 1.24 7.65
N ILE A 352 -23.60 0.96 8.18
CA ILE A 352 -23.94 1.24 9.57
C ILE A 352 -23.27 0.20 10.47
N GLN A 353 -23.32 -1.07 10.05
CA GLN A 353 -22.67 -2.20 10.75
C GLN A 353 -21.26 -2.50 10.24
N GLY A 354 -20.84 -1.88 9.13
CA GLY A 354 -19.53 -2.14 8.52
C GLY A 354 -19.50 -3.46 7.74
N ILE A 355 -20.64 -3.90 7.21
CA ILE A 355 -20.82 -5.19 6.57
C ILE A 355 -21.13 -5.01 5.07
N ILE A 356 -20.46 -5.79 4.23
CA ILE A 356 -20.84 -5.99 2.83
C ILE A 356 -21.15 -7.46 2.59
N LYS A 357 -22.29 -7.75 1.94
CA LYS A 357 -22.68 -9.13 1.64
C LYS A 357 -23.29 -9.29 0.25
N LYS A 358 -23.12 -10.45 -0.38
CA LYS A 358 -23.80 -10.78 -1.65
C LYS A 358 -25.30 -10.93 -1.40
N CYS A 359 -26.08 -10.37 -2.31
CA CYS A 359 -27.52 -10.58 -2.41
C CYS A 359 -27.75 -11.82 -3.28
N GLY A 360 -27.85 -13.00 -2.66
CA GLY A 360 -28.09 -14.26 -3.35
C GLY A 360 -27.15 -15.36 -2.91
#